data_AF-N1PUU2-F1
#
_entry.id   AF-N1PUU2-F1
#
_cell.length_a   1.000
_cell.length_b   1.000
_cell.length_c   1.000
_cell.angle_alpha   90.00
_cell.angle_beta   90.00
_cell.angle_gamma   90.00
#
_symmetry.space_group_name_H-M   'P 1'
#
loop_
_entity.id
_entity.type
_entity.pdbx_description
1 polymer ?
#
loop_
_entity_poly.entity_id
_entity_poly.type
_entity_poly.pdbx_seq_one_letter_code
_entity_poly.pdbx_strand_id
1 'polypeptide(L)'
;MAAKYTKSTPILYILDFNVGNASDDTENPFGAGRVAVGSAAGGQLKTLINHEQQPDGIEVLTEDGGHIIWTQMNKADENDGHVQSAKLDGSNIKDLCKAGEIFTPKQCIVDKTNHKLYVCDREGMRVHRSNLDGSDKEILIKRGDYSNDEHRNDKTRHCVGICVDTKRQKFYWTQKGPSKGGQGRIFRASVDMPAGKNAENRDDIELLFDRLPEPIDLEMDVNTNTLYWTDRGELPKGNTLNKADVSGSFTADDKREYTIIGRHLHEAIGLKLDEVNKDMYVTDLGGSVYKYDLEGSGCTKLFEGQGEYTGIALAHLPAEQAQTLYGITL
;
A
#
# COMPACT_ATOMS: atom_id res chain seq x y z
N MET A 1 -29.70 -24.60 -9.34
CA MET A 1 -29.27 -24.28 -7.96
C MET A 1 -27.90 -23.63 -8.07
N ALA A 2 -27.77 -22.35 -7.73
CA ALA A 2 -26.46 -21.72 -7.62
C ALA A 2 -25.73 -22.35 -6.43
N ALA A 3 -24.53 -22.87 -6.63
CA ALA A 3 -23.69 -23.30 -5.52
C ALA A 3 -23.54 -22.12 -4.56
N LYS A 4 -23.89 -22.30 -3.29
CA LYS A 4 -23.57 -21.33 -2.25
C LYS A 4 -22.04 -21.25 -2.21
N TYR A 5 -21.47 -20.19 -2.77
CA TYR A 5 -20.06 -19.87 -2.59
C TYR A 5 -19.85 -19.63 -1.10
N THR A 6 -19.22 -20.57 -0.40
CA THR A 6 -18.73 -20.35 0.95
C THR A 6 -17.43 -19.55 0.83
N LYS A 7 -17.44 -18.32 1.35
CA LYS A 7 -16.24 -17.48 1.45
C LYS A 7 -15.18 -18.23 2.26
N SER A 8 -13.95 -18.30 1.76
CA SER A 8 -12.80 -18.80 2.53
C SER A 8 -12.28 -17.68 3.42
N THR A 9 -11.89 -17.98 4.65
CA THR A 9 -11.32 -16.97 5.55
C THR A 9 -9.85 -16.74 5.21
N PRO A 10 -9.42 -15.55 4.73
CA PRO A 10 -8.01 -15.30 4.48
C PRO A 10 -7.25 -15.02 5.79
N ILE A 11 -5.93 -15.26 5.73
CA ILE A 11 -4.97 -14.71 6.68
C ILE A 11 -4.65 -13.27 6.27
N LEU A 12 -4.62 -12.38 7.26
CA LEU A 12 -4.25 -10.98 7.10
C LEU A 12 -2.85 -10.75 7.66
N TYR A 13 -2.03 -10.02 6.93
CA TYR A 13 -0.70 -9.55 7.33
C TYR A 13 -0.78 -8.04 7.44
N ILE A 14 -0.51 -7.50 8.62
CA ILE A 14 -0.74 -6.10 8.94
C ILE A 14 0.55 -5.50 9.46
N LEU A 15 0.94 -4.36 8.91
CA LEU A 15 2.01 -3.55 9.45
C LEU A 15 1.47 -2.67 10.56
N ASP A 16 2.21 -2.63 11.65
CA ASP A 16 1.81 -1.97 12.88
C ASP A 16 3.00 -1.19 13.41
N PHE A 17 2.82 0.11 13.67
CA PHE A 17 3.83 0.91 14.36
C PHE A 17 4.08 0.43 15.79
N ASN A 18 3.11 -0.29 16.36
CA ASN A 18 3.16 -0.90 17.68
C ASN A 18 3.58 0.10 18.75
N VAL A 19 2.88 1.24 18.72
CA VAL A 19 3.03 2.39 19.60
C VAL A 19 1.76 2.55 20.44
N GLY A 20 1.85 3.30 21.55
CA GLY A 20 0.79 3.47 22.53
C GLY A 20 0.81 2.42 23.65
N ASN A 21 1.86 1.59 23.74
CA ASN A 21 2.01 0.61 24.80
C ASN A 21 2.64 1.23 26.04
N ALA A 22 2.30 0.69 27.22
CA ALA A 22 2.89 1.12 28.49
C ALA A 22 4.42 0.88 28.57
N SER A 23 4.96 0.03 27.71
CA SER A 23 6.39 -0.31 27.63
C SER A 23 7.16 0.51 26.59
N ASP A 24 6.51 1.44 25.89
CA ASP A 24 7.16 2.20 24.82
C ASP A 24 8.28 3.10 25.37
N ASP A 25 9.35 3.20 24.60
CA ASP A 25 10.37 4.23 24.82
C ASP A 25 9.80 5.59 24.42
N THR A 26 9.63 6.49 25.38
CA THR A 26 9.07 7.83 25.15
C THR A 26 9.94 8.71 24.26
N GLU A 27 11.25 8.41 24.15
CA GLU A 27 12.18 9.13 23.29
C GLU A 27 12.19 8.56 21.85
N ASN A 28 11.74 7.31 21.67
CA ASN A 28 11.59 6.67 20.37
C ASN A 28 10.32 5.80 20.28
N PRO A 29 9.13 6.42 20.29
CA PRO A 29 7.86 5.69 20.37
C PRO A 29 7.57 4.85 19.12
N PHE A 30 8.25 5.10 18.00
CA PHE A 30 8.09 4.38 16.74
C PHE A 30 9.20 3.34 16.49
N GLY A 31 10.00 3.03 17.52
CA GLY A 31 11.12 2.09 17.42
C GLY A 31 10.73 0.61 17.42
N ALA A 32 9.46 0.27 17.68
CA ALA A 32 9.01 -1.08 17.99
C ALA A 32 8.04 -1.70 16.96
N GLY A 33 8.09 -1.24 15.71
CA GLY A 33 7.22 -1.70 14.64
C GLY A 33 7.19 -3.22 14.45
N ARG A 34 6.17 -3.73 13.76
CA ARG A 34 6.05 -5.17 13.51
C ARG A 34 5.27 -5.51 12.25
N VAL A 35 5.51 -6.72 11.76
CA VAL A 35 4.57 -7.45 10.91
C VAL A 35 3.73 -8.34 11.82
N ALA A 36 2.43 -8.06 11.88
CA ALA A 36 1.45 -8.85 12.61
C ALA A 36 0.65 -9.74 11.67
N VAL A 37 0.16 -10.88 12.18
CA VAL A 37 -0.71 -11.80 11.45
C VAL A 37 -2.00 -12.05 12.21
N GLY A 38 -3.11 -12.18 11.49
CA GLY A 38 -4.44 -12.42 12.03
C GLY A 38 -5.36 -13.13 11.05
N SER A 39 -6.57 -13.48 11.51
CA SER A 39 -7.62 -14.05 10.67
C SER A 39 -8.61 -12.96 10.25
N ALA A 40 -9.11 -13.02 9.02
CA ALA A 40 -10.24 -12.19 8.61
C ALA A 40 -11.57 -12.52 9.32
N ALA A 41 -11.60 -13.58 10.15
CA ALA A 41 -12.69 -13.82 11.11
C ALA A 41 -12.57 -12.95 12.39
N GLY A 42 -11.51 -12.14 12.51
CA GLY A 42 -11.19 -11.33 13.68
C GLY A 42 -10.38 -12.08 14.73
N GLY A 43 -10.32 -11.54 15.95
CA GLY A 43 -9.61 -12.12 17.08
C GLY A 43 -8.42 -11.28 17.54
N GLN A 44 -7.32 -11.95 17.90
CA GLN A 44 -6.08 -11.29 18.36
C GLN A 44 -5.00 -11.39 17.28
N LEU A 45 -4.33 -10.27 17.03
CA LEU A 45 -3.15 -10.23 16.19
C LEU A 45 -1.95 -10.87 16.92
N LYS A 46 -1.15 -11.62 16.16
CA LYS A 46 0.11 -12.19 16.64
C LYS A 46 1.26 -11.49 15.94
N THR A 47 2.32 -11.16 16.68
CA THR A 47 3.55 -10.68 16.08
C THR A 47 4.23 -11.82 15.33
N LEU A 48 4.49 -11.65 14.03
CA LEU A 48 5.25 -12.58 13.20
C LEU A 48 6.73 -12.16 13.12
N ILE A 49 6.97 -10.89 12.80
CA ILE A 49 8.31 -10.30 12.73
C ILE A 49 8.30 -9.06 13.62
N ASN A 50 9.21 -9.02 14.60
CA ASN A 50 9.58 -7.76 15.24
C ASN A 50 10.48 -7.00 14.29
N HIS A 51 10.19 -5.73 14.02
CA HIS A 51 10.98 -4.96 13.09
C HIS A 51 11.24 -3.54 13.58
N GLU A 52 12.46 -3.07 13.38
CA GLU A 52 12.87 -1.72 13.73
C GLU A 52 12.40 -0.69 12.70
N GLN A 53 11.59 0.25 13.20
CA GLN A 53 11.29 1.59 12.66
C GLN A 53 10.33 1.72 11.46
N GLN A 54 9.06 1.99 11.81
CA GLN A 54 8.06 2.60 10.92
C GLN A 54 7.80 1.88 9.59
N PRO A 55 7.24 0.65 9.62
CA PRO A 55 6.82 -0.05 8.41
C PRO A 55 5.60 0.62 7.76
N ASP A 56 5.48 0.60 6.42
CA ASP A 56 4.34 1.23 5.72
C ASP A 56 3.63 0.34 4.68
N GLY A 57 4.30 -0.14 3.64
CA GLY A 57 3.71 -0.98 2.58
C GLY A 57 4.03 -2.46 2.74
N ILE A 58 3.10 -3.37 2.41
CA ILE A 58 3.29 -4.82 2.52
C ILE A 58 2.59 -5.60 1.39
N GLU A 59 3.23 -6.65 0.92
CA GLU A 59 2.70 -7.62 -0.04
C GLU A 59 2.99 -9.05 0.39
N VAL A 60 2.12 -9.98 0.00
CA VAL A 60 2.29 -11.41 0.27
C VAL A 60 2.10 -12.24 -0.99
N LEU A 61 3.07 -13.13 -1.21
CA LEU A 61 3.11 -14.12 -2.27
C LEU A 61 2.98 -15.50 -1.64
N THR A 62 2.10 -16.34 -2.17
CA THR A 62 1.94 -17.74 -1.74
C THR A 62 2.60 -18.74 -2.69
N GLU A 63 3.04 -18.26 -3.85
CA GLU A 63 3.76 -19.02 -4.87
C GLU A 63 5.26 -19.11 -4.51
N ASP A 64 6.00 -20.01 -5.17
CA ASP A 64 7.47 -20.16 -5.06
C ASP A 64 8.02 -20.20 -3.63
N GLY A 65 7.34 -20.95 -2.76
CA GLY A 65 7.74 -21.15 -1.36
C GLY A 65 7.24 -20.05 -0.41
N GLY A 66 6.56 -19.04 -0.93
CA GLY A 66 5.84 -18.01 -0.18
C GLY A 66 6.74 -16.98 0.50
N HIS A 67 6.45 -15.70 0.23
CA HIS A 67 7.25 -14.59 0.74
C HIS A 67 6.36 -13.42 1.17
N ILE A 68 6.83 -12.72 2.19
CA ILE A 68 6.29 -11.45 2.66
C ILE A 68 7.29 -10.38 2.21
N ILE A 69 6.82 -9.31 1.58
CA ILE A 69 7.64 -8.15 1.21
C ILE A 69 7.07 -6.94 1.93
N TRP A 70 7.91 -6.13 2.57
CA TRP A 70 7.46 -4.89 3.22
C TRP A 70 8.46 -3.76 3.05
N THR A 71 7.98 -2.53 3.26
CA THR A 71 8.79 -1.32 3.27
C THR A 71 8.99 -0.80 4.68
N GLN A 72 10.18 -0.23 4.93
CA GLN A 72 10.58 0.39 6.19
C GLN A 72 10.97 1.83 5.90
N MET A 73 10.25 2.76 6.52
CA MET A 73 10.47 4.19 6.27
C MET A 73 11.78 4.68 6.88
N ASN A 74 12.16 4.12 8.05
CA ASN A 74 13.21 4.69 8.89
C ASN A 74 12.99 6.19 9.10
N LYS A 75 14.06 7.01 9.08
CA LYS A 75 13.94 8.44 9.39
C LYS A 75 13.54 9.21 8.15
N ALA A 76 12.55 10.08 8.29
CA ALA A 76 12.02 10.84 7.16
C ALA A 76 13.03 11.82 6.53
N ASP A 77 14.09 12.23 7.23
CA ASP A 77 15.10 13.17 6.73
C ASP A 77 16.43 12.51 6.32
N GLU A 78 16.55 11.19 6.45
CA GLU A 78 17.72 10.40 6.05
C GLU A 78 17.37 9.45 4.89
N ASN A 79 18.30 9.28 3.94
CA ASN A 79 18.13 8.32 2.84
C ASN A 79 18.51 6.91 3.32
N ASP A 80 17.79 6.41 4.32
CA ASP A 80 18.10 5.17 5.04
C ASP A 80 16.99 4.13 4.98
N GLY A 81 15.94 4.35 4.17
CA GLY A 81 14.83 3.41 4.02
C GLY A 81 15.24 2.05 3.45
N HIS A 82 14.41 1.04 3.73
CA HIS A 82 14.61 -0.34 3.26
C HIS A 82 13.35 -0.92 2.62
N VAL A 83 13.57 -1.85 1.70
CA VAL A 83 12.54 -2.79 1.25
C VAL A 83 13.06 -4.18 1.50
N GLN A 84 12.29 -4.99 2.22
CA GLN A 84 12.75 -6.28 2.71
C GLN A 84 11.77 -7.39 2.38
N SER A 85 12.28 -8.61 2.41
CA SER A 85 11.50 -9.83 2.23
C SER A 85 11.80 -10.85 3.33
N ALA A 86 10.85 -11.71 3.62
CA ALA A 86 11.00 -12.88 4.49
C ALA A 86 10.17 -14.04 3.96
N LYS A 87 10.44 -15.25 4.45
CA LYS A 87 9.52 -16.38 4.27
C LYS A 87 8.21 -16.12 5.00
N LEU A 88 7.15 -16.87 4.66
CA LEU A 88 5.85 -16.77 5.35
C LEU A 88 5.91 -17.02 6.86
N ASP A 89 6.88 -17.78 7.36
CA ASP A 89 7.11 -18.01 8.79
C ASP A 89 7.88 -16.87 9.48
N GLY A 90 8.20 -15.79 8.76
CA GLY A 90 8.95 -14.64 9.25
C GLY A 90 10.47 -14.82 9.25
N SER A 91 10.98 -16.00 8.88
CA SER A 91 12.41 -16.28 8.86
C SER A 91 13.09 -15.78 7.57
N ASN A 92 14.44 -15.78 7.57
CA ASN A 92 15.27 -15.49 6.40
C ASN A 92 15.01 -14.11 5.80
N ILE A 93 15.02 -13.08 6.65
CA ILE A 93 14.89 -11.68 6.26
C ILE A 93 16.05 -11.29 5.33
N LYS A 94 15.73 -10.62 4.22
CA LYS A 94 16.68 -10.13 3.22
C LYS A 94 16.30 -8.75 2.71
N ASP A 95 17.29 -7.90 2.48
CA ASP A 95 17.10 -6.62 1.80
C ASP A 95 16.91 -6.82 0.30
N LEU A 96 15.81 -6.29 -0.23
CA LEU A 96 15.58 -6.08 -1.66
C LEU A 96 16.09 -4.70 -2.09
N CYS A 97 15.89 -3.70 -1.24
CA CYS A 97 16.51 -2.37 -1.34
C CYS A 97 17.16 -1.99 0.00
N LYS A 98 18.38 -1.45 -0.06
CA LYS A 98 19.17 -1.06 1.12
C LYS A 98 19.17 0.45 1.34
N ALA A 99 19.56 0.87 2.54
CA ALA A 99 19.85 2.26 2.86
C ALA A 99 20.74 2.89 1.78
N GLY A 100 20.40 4.10 1.36
CA GLY A 100 21.02 4.81 0.25
C GLY A 100 20.38 4.55 -1.12
N GLU A 101 19.71 3.41 -1.32
CA GLU A 101 19.05 3.06 -2.60
C GLU A 101 17.63 3.65 -2.71
N ILE A 102 16.91 3.76 -1.59
CA ILE A 102 15.54 4.27 -1.49
C ILE A 102 15.41 5.13 -0.23
N PHE A 103 14.74 6.28 -0.34
CA PHE A 103 14.77 7.28 0.73
C PHE A 103 13.78 6.95 1.84
N THR A 104 12.49 7.09 1.56
CA THR A 104 11.45 6.78 2.54
C THR A 104 10.35 6.00 1.83
N PRO A 105 10.55 4.69 1.62
CA PRO A 105 9.63 3.86 0.87
C PRO A 105 8.25 3.85 1.52
N LYS A 106 7.21 3.73 0.69
CA LYS A 106 5.80 3.73 1.09
C LYS A 106 5.14 2.46 0.60
N GLN A 107 3.92 2.57 0.07
CA GLN A 107 3.18 1.43 -0.43
C GLN A 107 3.95 0.76 -1.57
N CYS A 108 3.80 -0.55 -1.63
CA CYS A 108 4.42 -1.41 -2.63
C CYS A 108 3.38 -2.37 -3.20
N ILE A 109 3.61 -2.84 -4.42
CA ILE A 109 2.73 -3.82 -5.07
C ILE A 109 3.58 -4.80 -5.88
N VAL A 110 3.16 -6.06 -5.91
CA VAL A 110 3.78 -7.09 -6.74
C VAL A 110 2.90 -7.37 -7.96
N ASP A 111 3.46 -7.14 -9.14
CA ASP A 111 2.94 -7.69 -10.38
C ASP A 111 3.35 -9.16 -10.46
N LYS A 112 2.44 -10.04 -10.02
CA LYS A 112 2.64 -11.50 -10.03
C LYS A 112 2.79 -12.06 -11.44
N THR A 113 2.20 -11.42 -12.45
CA THR A 113 2.25 -11.90 -13.84
C THR A 113 3.63 -11.69 -14.44
N ASN A 114 4.24 -10.53 -14.18
CA ASN A 114 5.53 -10.16 -14.75
C ASN A 114 6.71 -10.31 -13.76
N HIS A 115 6.45 -10.82 -12.55
CA HIS A 115 7.43 -10.99 -11.46
C HIS A 115 8.20 -9.70 -11.15
N LYS A 116 7.47 -8.58 -11.02
CA LYS A 116 8.05 -7.26 -10.71
C LYS A 116 7.49 -6.69 -9.42
N LEU A 117 8.36 -6.07 -8.63
CA LEU A 117 8.02 -5.29 -7.45
C LEU A 117 8.04 -3.81 -7.81
N TYR A 118 7.01 -3.07 -7.38
CA TYR A 118 6.93 -1.62 -7.52
C TYR A 118 6.84 -0.98 -6.14
N VAL A 119 7.55 0.13 -5.94
CA VAL A 119 7.62 0.82 -4.65
C VAL A 119 7.60 2.33 -4.86
N CYS A 120 6.72 3.03 -4.15
CA CYS A 120 6.75 4.49 -4.07
C CYS A 120 7.76 4.97 -3.03
N ASP A 121 8.50 6.01 -3.36
CA ASP A 121 9.49 6.65 -2.47
C ASP A 121 9.09 8.12 -2.24
N ARG A 122 8.67 8.42 -1.01
CA ARG A 122 8.01 9.68 -0.66
C ARG A 122 8.98 10.86 -0.73
N GLU A 123 10.01 10.86 0.10
CA GLU A 123 11.02 11.91 0.16
C GLU A 123 12.02 11.83 -1.01
N GLY A 124 12.23 10.64 -1.58
CA GLY A 124 12.98 10.52 -2.82
C GLY A 124 12.22 11.03 -4.05
N MET A 125 10.90 11.23 -3.95
CA MET A 125 10.01 11.72 -5.01
C MET A 125 10.04 10.82 -6.26
N ARG A 126 10.01 9.50 -6.06
CA ARG A 126 10.22 8.50 -7.10
C ARG A 126 9.21 7.36 -7.05
N VAL A 127 9.08 6.66 -8.17
CA VAL A 127 8.48 5.32 -8.25
C VAL A 127 9.56 4.38 -8.77
N HIS A 128 9.82 3.31 -8.02
CA HIS A 128 10.81 2.29 -8.31
C HIS A 128 10.15 1.02 -8.87
N ARG A 129 10.87 0.29 -9.72
CA ARG A 129 10.55 -1.10 -10.12
C ARG A 129 11.80 -1.97 -10.02
N SER A 130 11.64 -3.23 -9.65
CA SER A 130 12.72 -4.23 -9.64
C SER A 130 12.18 -5.64 -9.88
N ASN A 131 13.07 -6.62 -10.04
CA ASN A 131 12.74 -8.03 -9.84
C ASN A 131 12.39 -8.29 -8.36
N LEU A 132 11.74 -9.43 -8.08
CA LEU A 132 11.34 -9.82 -6.72
C LEU A 132 12.53 -10.16 -5.80
N ASP A 133 13.71 -10.38 -6.36
CA ASP A 133 14.97 -10.57 -5.63
C ASP A 133 15.75 -9.25 -5.41
N GLY A 134 15.19 -8.12 -5.85
CA GLY A 134 15.81 -6.79 -5.76
C GLY A 134 16.82 -6.48 -6.87
N SER A 135 17.01 -7.36 -7.85
CA SER A 135 17.83 -7.08 -9.04
C SER A 135 17.07 -6.22 -10.08
N ASP A 136 17.79 -5.74 -11.10
CA ASP A 136 17.25 -4.92 -12.19
C ASP A 136 16.42 -3.71 -11.72
N LYS A 137 16.97 -2.99 -10.73
CA LYS A 137 16.34 -1.79 -10.19
C LYS A 137 16.30 -0.68 -11.23
N GLU A 138 15.14 -0.05 -11.35
CA GLU A 138 14.91 1.09 -12.22
C GLU A 138 13.96 2.09 -11.56
N ILE A 139 14.06 3.34 -12.01
CA ILE A 139 13.16 4.42 -11.61
C ILE A 139 12.19 4.64 -12.77
N LEU A 140 10.89 4.49 -12.51
CA LEU A 140 9.83 4.68 -13.50
C LEU A 140 9.35 6.12 -13.57
N ILE A 141 9.38 6.81 -12.43
CA ILE A 141 8.96 8.20 -12.25
C ILE A 141 10.00 8.89 -11.35
N LYS A 142 10.45 10.09 -11.73
CA LYS A 142 11.24 10.97 -10.87
C LYS A 142 10.65 12.39 -10.91
N ARG A 143 10.12 12.84 -9.78
CA ARG A 143 9.37 14.10 -9.66
C ARG A 143 10.17 15.21 -9.01
N GLY A 144 11.36 14.93 -8.53
CA GLY A 144 12.25 15.92 -7.93
C GLY A 144 13.63 15.36 -7.65
N ASP A 145 14.42 16.18 -6.98
CA ASP A 145 15.77 15.88 -6.53
C ASP A 145 15.80 16.11 -5.02
N TYR A 146 15.99 15.04 -4.25
CA TYR A 146 15.99 15.10 -2.79
C TYR A 146 17.23 15.81 -2.21
N SER A 147 18.19 16.22 -3.04
CA SER A 147 19.29 17.12 -2.65
C SER A 147 18.94 18.61 -2.82
N ASN A 148 17.80 18.93 -3.44
CA ASN A 148 17.34 20.30 -3.65
C ASN A 148 16.25 20.67 -2.62
N ASP A 149 16.49 21.72 -1.83
CA ASP A 149 15.58 22.14 -0.76
C ASP A 149 14.22 22.62 -1.26
N GLU A 150 14.13 23.25 -2.44
CA GLU A 150 12.84 23.64 -3.03
C GLU A 150 12.00 22.39 -3.34
N HIS A 151 12.62 21.37 -3.94
CA HIS A 151 11.94 20.12 -4.23
C HIS A 151 11.53 19.37 -2.95
N ARG A 152 12.39 19.30 -1.94
CA ARG A 152 12.09 18.66 -0.64
C ARG A 152 10.93 19.33 0.09
N ASN A 153 10.78 20.65 -0.05
CA ASN A 153 9.70 21.40 0.59
C ASN A 153 8.37 21.33 -0.17
N ASP A 154 8.39 20.91 -1.44
CA ASP A 154 7.19 20.70 -2.26
C ASP A 154 6.59 19.30 -2.05
N LYS A 155 5.73 19.20 -1.02
CA LYS A 155 5.02 17.95 -0.67
C LYS A 155 4.09 17.44 -1.78
N THR A 156 3.83 18.21 -2.84
CA THR A 156 3.06 17.71 -3.99
C THR A 156 3.88 16.73 -4.83
N ARG A 157 5.20 16.63 -4.61
CA ARG A 157 6.10 15.68 -5.31
C ARG A 157 6.16 14.30 -4.66
N HIS A 158 5.62 14.16 -3.46
CA HIS A 158 5.69 12.97 -2.62
C HIS A 158 4.86 11.80 -3.19
N CYS A 159 5.52 10.79 -3.74
CA CYS A 159 4.89 9.56 -4.21
C CYS A 159 4.57 8.61 -3.04
N VAL A 160 3.36 8.04 -2.96
CA VAL A 160 2.96 7.22 -1.79
C VAL A 160 2.32 5.88 -2.15
N GLY A 161 1.17 5.88 -2.80
CA GLY A 161 0.42 4.68 -3.21
C GLY A 161 0.85 4.18 -4.57
N ILE A 162 0.70 2.88 -4.82
CA ILE A 162 1.03 2.27 -6.11
C ILE A 162 0.14 1.05 -6.38
N CYS A 163 -0.40 0.94 -7.60
CA CYS A 163 -0.99 -0.31 -8.09
C CYS A 163 -0.69 -0.50 -9.59
N VAL A 164 -0.90 -1.71 -10.11
CA VAL A 164 -0.59 -2.06 -11.52
C VAL A 164 -1.82 -2.69 -12.19
N ASP A 165 -2.17 -2.20 -13.37
CA ASP A 165 -3.06 -2.88 -14.30
C ASP A 165 -2.24 -3.70 -15.31
N THR A 166 -2.06 -4.97 -15.00
CA THR A 166 -1.28 -5.91 -15.81
C THR A 166 -1.91 -6.18 -17.18
N LYS A 167 -3.23 -6.06 -17.31
CA LYS A 167 -3.94 -6.30 -18.58
C LYS A 167 -3.69 -5.19 -19.58
N ARG A 168 -3.54 -3.96 -19.11
CA ARG A 168 -3.35 -2.77 -19.95
C ARG A 168 -1.94 -2.21 -19.91
N GLN A 169 -1.04 -2.85 -19.16
CA GLN A 169 0.36 -2.44 -19.00
C GLN A 169 0.43 -0.98 -18.52
N LYS A 170 -0.37 -0.65 -17.50
CA LYS A 170 -0.38 0.66 -16.82
C LYS A 170 -0.04 0.48 -15.35
N PHE A 171 0.64 1.46 -14.77
CA PHE A 171 0.75 1.59 -13.32
C PHE A 171 0.20 2.93 -12.87
N TYR A 172 -0.30 2.97 -11.64
CA TYR A 172 -0.98 4.11 -11.04
C TYR A 172 -0.28 4.46 -9.74
N TRP A 173 -0.09 5.75 -9.46
CA TRP A 173 0.49 6.19 -8.20
C TRP A 173 -0.20 7.43 -7.65
N THR A 174 -0.16 7.58 -6.33
CA THR A 174 -0.61 8.82 -5.67
C THR A 174 0.55 9.78 -5.50
N GLN A 175 0.24 11.07 -5.56
CA GLN A 175 1.07 12.11 -4.97
C GLN A 175 0.28 12.81 -3.87
N LYS A 176 0.77 12.73 -2.63
CA LYS A 176 -0.04 13.04 -1.44
C LYS A 176 -0.38 14.52 -1.29
N GLY A 177 0.59 15.41 -1.52
CA GLY A 177 0.46 16.82 -1.15
C GLY A 177 0.70 17.09 0.35
N PRO A 178 0.63 18.36 0.77
CA PRO A 178 0.75 18.75 2.16
C PRO A 178 -0.45 18.25 2.98
N SER A 179 -0.22 18.02 4.28
CA SER A 179 -1.27 17.51 5.14
C SER A 179 -2.44 18.49 5.23
N LYS A 180 -3.67 17.97 5.09
CA LYS A 180 -4.92 18.73 5.04
C LYS A 180 -4.91 19.82 3.97
N GLY A 181 -4.12 19.60 2.91
CA GLY A 181 -3.82 20.61 1.90
C GLY A 181 -4.75 20.61 0.70
N GLY A 182 -5.45 19.50 0.43
CA GLY A 182 -6.34 19.39 -0.73
C GLY A 182 -5.60 19.51 -2.07
N GLN A 183 -4.33 19.09 -2.12
CA GLN A 183 -3.46 19.13 -3.31
C GLN A 183 -2.98 17.73 -3.70
N GLY A 184 -3.65 16.70 -3.17
CA GLY A 184 -3.42 15.32 -3.54
C GLY A 184 -3.83 15.02 -4.97
N ARG A 185 -3.10 14.12 -5.61
CA ARG A 185 -3.31 13.75 -7.02
C ARG A 185 -3.12 12.26 -7.22
N ILE A 186 -3.80 11.71 -8.23
CA ILE A 186 -3.58 10.34 -8.71
C ILE A 186 -3.19 10.42 -10.18
N PHE A 187 -2.14 9.70 -10.54
CA PHE A 187 -1.63 9.62 -11.90
C PHE A 187 -1.58 8.17 -12.37
N ARG A 188 -1.42 8.00 -13.68
CA ARG A 188 -0.99 6.73 -14.27
C ARG A 188 -0.04 6.96 -15.44
N ALA A 189 0.70 5.92 -15.81
CA ALA A 189 1.53 5.91 -17.00
C ALA A 189 1.70 4.47 -17.51
N SER A 190 2.32 4.31 -18.68
CA SER A 190 2.65 2.98 -19.24
C SER A 190 3.74 2.30 -18.42
N VAL A 191 3.61 1.00 -18.17
CA VAL A 191 4.65 0.21 -17.49
C VAL A 191 5.97 0.30 -18.26
N ASP A 192 5.91 0.18 -19.58
CA ASP A 192 7.06 0.39 -20.45
C ASP A 192 7.36 1.87 -20.62
N MET A 193 8.65 2.20 -20.55
CA MET A 193 9.13 3.55 -20.83
C MET A 193 8.95 3.88 -22.32
N PRO A 194 8.33 5.01 -22.68
CA PRO A 194 8.25 5.42 -24.08
C PRO A 194 9.65 5.59 -24.70
N ALA A 195 9.77 5.29 -25.99
CA ALA A 195 11.04 5.32 -26.70
C ALA A 195 11.71 6.71 -26.60
N GLY A 196 12.99 6.74 -26.22
CA GLY A 196 13.76 7.98 -26.06
C GLY A 196 13.40 8.82 -24.83
N LYS A 197 12.51 8.32 -23.96
CA LYS A 197 12.15 8.96 -22.68
C LYS A 197 12.84 8.31 -21.50
N ASN A 198 12.75 8.96 -20.35
CA ASN A 198 13.21 8.49 -19.06
C ASN A 198 12.23 8.90 -17.94
N ALA A 199 12.56 8.54 -16.70
CA ALA A 199 11.73 8.79 -15.53
C ALA A 199 11.38 10.27 -15.26
N GLU A 200 12.20 11.20 -15.75
CA GLU A 200 12.02 12.65 -15.56
C GLU A 200 11.21 13.30 -16.68
N ASN A 201 11.28 12.76 -17.90
CA ASN A 201 10.77 13.44 -19.10
C ASN A 201 9.73 12.66 -19.92
N ARG A 202 9.31 11.47 -19.45
CA ARG A 202 8.20 10.74 -20.05
C ARG A 202 6.95 11.62 -20.11
N ASP A 203 6.28 11.59 -21.25
CA ASP A 203 5.14 12.44 -21.61
C ASP A 203 3.82 11.67 -21.68
N ASP A 204 3.84 10.39 -21.33
CA ASP A 204 2.66 9.52 -21.26
C ASP A 204 2.01 9.48 -19.86
N ILE A 205 2.35 10.45 -19.00
CA ILE A 205 1.74 10.59 -17.67
C ILE A 205 0.36 11.23 -17.83
N GLU A 206 -0.64 10.54 -17.32
CA GLU A 206 -2.02 11.01 -17.27
C GLU A 206 -2.39 11.38 -15.82
N LEU A 207 -2.98 12.56 -15.63
CA LEU A 207 -3.57 12.98 -14.35
C LEU A 207 -5.03 12.52 -14.30
N LEU A 208 -5.38 11.73 -13.29
CA LEU A 208 -6.71 11.12 -13.19
C LEU A 208 -7.61 11.91 -12.23
N PHE A 209 -7.05 12.26 -11.07
CA PHE A 209 -7.76 12.97 -10.02
C PHE A 209 -6.85 14.04 -9.45
N ASP A 210 -7.42 15.22 -9.21
CA ASP A 210 -6.72 16.41 -8.72
C ASP A 210 -7.50 17.04 -7.57
N ARG A 211 -6.80 17.80 -6.73
CA ARG A 211 -7.32 18.42 -5.51
C ARG A 211 -7.98 17.40 -4.55
N LEU A 212 -7.41 16.20 -4.48
CA LEU A 212 -7.77 15.22 -3.47
C LEU A 212 -7.24 15.66 -2.10
N PRO A 213 -7.85 15.21 -0.99
CA PRO A 213 -7.37 15.48 0.36
C PRO A 213 -5.90 15.10 0.57
N GLU A 214 -5.61 13.80 0.68
CA GLU A 214 -4.32 13.18 0.93
C GLU A 214 -4.41 11.69 0.50
N PRO A 215 -4.35 11.38 -0.81
CA PRO A 215 -4.54 10.03 -1.30
C PRO A 215 -3.31 9.18 -0.93
N ILE A 216 -3.55 8.04 -0.27
CA ILE A 216 -2.49 7.18 0.27
C ILE A 216 -2.34 5.93 -0.57
N ASP A 217 -3.12 4.88 -0.31
CA ASP A 217 -2.91 3.57 -0.92
C ASP A 217 -3.87 3.33 -2.09
N LEU A 218 -3.48 2.46 -3.02
CA LEU A 218 -4.20 2.18 -4.26
C LEU A 218 -4.39 0.68 -4.46
N GLU A 219 -5.58 0.31 -4.91
CA GLU A 219 -5.86 -1.03 -5.39
C GLU A 219 -6.68 -1.00 -6.69
N MET A 220 -6.53 -2.02 -7.52
CA MET A 220 -7.15 -2.07 -8.85
C MET A 220 -7.88 -3.39 -9.07
N ASP A 221 -9.18 -3.33 -9.37
CA ASP A 221 -9.84 -4.44 -10.06
C ASP A 221 -9.60 -4.30 -11.57
N VAL A 222 -8.61 -5.05 -12.06
CA VAL A 222 -8.18 -5.03 -13.47
C VAL A 222 -9.26 -5.51 -14.45
N ASN A 223 -10.27 -6.24 -13.96
CA ASN A 223 -11.36 -6.75 -14.79
C ASN A 223 -12.40 -5.67 -15.06
N THR A 224 -12.69 -4.84 -14.06
CA THR A 224 -13.71 -3.79 -14.15
C THR A 224 -13.13 -2.41 -14.44
N ASN A 225 -11.80 -2.24 -14.42
CA ASN A 225 -11.11 -0.94 -14.45
C ASN A 225 -11.45 -0.07 -13.23
N THR A 226 -11.78 -0.68 -12.11
CA THR A 226 -12.14 0.08 -10.92
C THR A 226 -10.90 0.31 -10.07
N LEU A 227 -10.49 1.57 -9.97
CA LEU A 227 -9.47 2.02 -9.04
C LEU A 227 -10.14 2.31 -7.68
N TYR A 228 -9.55 1.78 -6.61
CA TYR A 228 -9.91 2.05 -5.23
C TYR A 228 -8.76 2.76 -4.53
N TRP A 229 -9.06 3.66 -3.60
CA TRP A 229 -8.02 4.32 -2.81
C TRP A 229 -8.51 4.81 -1.46
N THR A 230 -7.56 4.94 -0.54
CA THR A 230 -7.74 5.59 0.76
C THR A 230 -7.33 7.06 0.68
N ASP A 231 -8.09 7.93 1.33
CA ASP A 231 -7.75 9.35 1.50
C ASP A 231 -7.67 9.67 3.00
N ARG A 232 -6.60 10.33 3.41
CA ARG A 232 -6.47 10.95 4.74
C ARG A 232 -7.07 12.36 4.75
N GLY A 233 -7.01 13.03 5.90
CA GLY A 233 -7.37 14.45 6.03
C GLY A 233 -8.82 14.70 6.45
N GLU A 234 -9.25 15.95 6.32
CA GLU A 234 -10.48 16.43 6.98
C GLU A 234 -11.77 16.10 6.22
N LEU A 235 -12.86 15.98 6.99
CA LEU A 235 -14.22 15.89 6.44
C LEU A 235 -14.55 17.15 5.60
N PRO A 236 -15.38 17.04 4.55
CA PRO A 236 -16.19 15.86 4.18
C PRO A 236 -15.54 14.91 3.17
N LYS A 237 -14.32 15.19 2.70
CA LYS A 237 -13.69 14.43 1.60
C LYS A 237 -12.51 13.55 2.06
N GLY A 238 -11.81 13.90 3.14
CA GLY A 238 -10.77 13.08 3.74
C GLY A 238 -11.31 12.01 4.69
N ASN A 239 -10.45 11.09 5.09
CA ASN A 239 -10.78 9.93 5.92
C ASN A 239 -11.86 9.05 5.27
N THR A 240 -11.62 8.74 4.00
CA THR A 240 -12.54 8.06 3.09
C THR A 240 -11.90 6.86 2.40
N LEU A 241 -12.75 5.89 2.04
CA LEU A 241 -12.47 4.89 1.03
C LEU A 241 -13.25 5.28 -0.23
N ASN A 242 -12.58 5.26 -1.37
CA ASN A 242 -13.07 5.82 -2.61
C ASN A 242 -12.96 4.80 -3.75
N LYS A 243 -13.77 4.99 -4.79
CA LYS A 243 -13.62 4.26 -6.05
C LYS A 243 -13.99 5.06 -7.28
N ALA A 244 -13.42 4.69 -8.43
CA ALA A 244 -13.78 5.22 -9.74
C ALA A 244 -13.46 4.25 -10.89
N ASP A 245 -14.20 4.36 -11.99
CA ASP A 245 -13.86 3.72 -13.27
C ASP A 245 -12.79 4.54 -14.01
N VAL A 246 -11.64 3.91 -14.26
CA VAL A 246 -10.50 4.52 -14.96
C VAL A 246 -10.26 3.96 -16.37
N SER A 247 -11.28 3.37 -16.98
CA SER A 247 -11.24 2.92 -18.37
C SER A 247 -11.13 4.08 -19.37
N GLY A 248 -10.63 3.81 -20.58
CA GLY A 248 -10.42 4.84 -21.62
C GLY A 248 -9.19 5.71 -21.36
N SER A 249 -9.02 6.77 -22.15
CA SER A 249 -7.90 7.74 -22.01
C SER A 249 -8.30 8.93 -21.13
N PHE A 250 -7.31 9.62 -20.57
CA PHE A 250 -7.48 10.85 -19.82
C PHE A 250 -6.71 11.99 -20.48
N THR A 251 -7.37 13.13 -20.65
CA THR A 251 -6.77 14.41 -20.96
C THR A 251 -6.76 15.29 -19.72
N ALA A 252 -5.93 16.32 -19.69
CA ALA A 252 -5.83 17.22 -18.53
C ALA A 252 -7.15 17.94 -18.17
N ASP A 253 -8.09 18.03 -19.12
CA ASP A 253 -9.40 18.66 -18.95
C ASP A 253 -10.50 17.67 -18.54
N ASP A 254 -10.23 16.36 -18.56
CA ASP A 254 -11.20 15.33 -18.18
C ASP A 254 -11.38 15.29 -16.66
N LYS A 255 -12.49 15.86 -16.19
CA LYS A 255 -12.89 15.75 -14.78
C LYS A 255 -13.77 14.53 -14.60
N ARG A 256 -13.19 13.44 -14.09
CA ARG A 256 -13.97 12.28 -13.63
C ARG A 256 -14.39 12.46 -12.19
N GLU A 257 -15.65 12.14 -11.95
CA GLU A 257 -16.17 12.00 -10.60
C GLU A 257 -15.73 10.65 -10.02
N TYR A 258 -15.68 10.61 -8.69
CA TYR A 258 -15.44 9.41 -7.93
C TYR A 258 -16.49 9.26 -6.84
N THR A 259 -16.65 8.04 -6.35
CA THR A 259 -17.62 7.72 -5.30
C THR A 259 -16.89 7.48 -3.99
N ILE A 260 -17.30 8.20 -2.94
CA ILE A 260 -16.91 7.87 -1.57
C ILE A 260 -17.80 6.72 -1.10
N ILE A 261 -17.19 5.57 -0.83
CA ILE A 261 -17.87 4.32 -0.46
C ILE A 261 -17.62 3.93 1.00
N GLY A 262 -16.61 4.52 1.65
CA GLY A 262 -16.38 4.40 3.09
C GLY A 262 -16.06 5.76 3.71
N ARG A 263 -16.44 5.95 4.97
CA ARG A 263 -16.28 7.23 5.71
C ARG A 263 -15.93 6.94 7.17
N HIS A 264 -15.51 8.00 7.87
CA HIS A 264 -15.18 7.94 9.30
C HIS A 264 -14.02 7.00 9.62
N LEU A 265 -13.05 6.93 8.71
CA LEU A 265 -11.76 6.30 8.97
C LEU A 265 -10.88 7.27 9.79
N HIS A 266 -9.81 6.77 10.41
CA HIS A 266 -8.97 7.56 11.31
C HIS A 266 -7.52 7.60 10.78
N GLU A 267 -7.30 8.48 9.81
CA GLU A 267 -6.06 8.55 9.00
C GLU A 267 -5.80 7.22 8.27
N ALA A 268 -6.71 6.87 7.35
CA ALA A 268 -6.65 5.65 6.55
C ALA A 268 -5.34 5.53 5.75
N ILE A 269 -4.74 4.33 5.75
CA ILE A 269 -3.51 4.05 5.01
C ILE A 269 -3.75 2.85 4.10
N GLY A 270 -3.54 1.63 4.59
CA GLY A 270 -3.50 0.43 3.76
C GLY A 270 -4.86 0.04 3.22
N LEU A 271 -4.86 -0.52 2.02
CA LEU A 271 -6.02 -1.02 1.30
C LEU A 271 -5.64 -2.33 0.60
N LYS A 272 -6.45 -3.38 0.78
CA LYS A 272 -6.26 -4.63 0.05
C LYS A 272 -7.57 -5.20 -0.49
N LEU A 273 -7.58 -5.57 -1.77
CA LEU A 273 -8.70 -6.32 -2.37
C LEU A 273 -8.54 -7.81 -2.15
N ASP A 274 -9.62 -8.46 -1.75
CA ASP A 274 -9.77 -9.91 -1.79
C ASP A 274 -10.55 -10.29 -3.05
N GLU A 275 -9.81 -10.65 -4.10
CA GLU A 275 -10.40 -11.06 -5.37
C GLU A 275 -11.24 -12.33 -5.28
N VAL A 276 -10.99 -13.20 -4.28
CA VAL A 276 -11.70 -14.47 -4.08
C VAL A 276 -13.07 -14.21 -3.46
N ASN A 277 -13.10 -13.43 -2.37
CA ASN A 277 -14.33 -13.16 -1.63
C ASN A 277 -15.09 -11.92 -2.09
N LYS A 278 -14.48 -11.09 -2.95
CA LYS A 278 -15.01 -9.78 -3.36
C LYS A 278 -15.23 -8.86 -2.16
N ASP A 279 -14.23 -8.80 -1.30
CA ASP A 279 -14.17 -7.93 -0.12
C ASP A 279 -12.97 -6.98 -0.23
N MET A 280 -12.97 -5.91 0.57
CA MET A 280 -11.85 -4.98 0.73
C MET A 280 -11.50 -4.87 2.21
N TYR A 281 -10.22 -4.74 2.50
CA TYR A 281 -9.72 -4.50 3.84
C TYR A 281 -9.00 -3.16 3.91
N VAL A 282 -9.27 -2.39 4.95
CA VAL A 282 -8.68 -1.06 5.16
C VAL A 282 -8.11 -0.96 6.55
N THR A 283 -6.90 -0.43 6.68
CA THR A 283 -6.22 -0.12 7.93
C THR A 283 -6.18 1.38 8.18
N ASP A 284 -6.18 1.77 9.45
CA ASP A 284 -6.00 3.17 9.84
C ASP A 284 -5.12 3.32 11.09
N LEU A 285 -4.58 4.53 11.28
CA LEU A 285 -3.76 4.88 12.44
C LEU A 285 -4.60 5.01 13.73
N GLY A 286 -5.93 4.99 13.64
CA GLY A 286 -6.82 4.82 14.79
C GLY A 286 -6.83 3.40 15.36
N GLY A 287 -6.03 2.50 14.78
CA GLY A 287 -5.87 1.13 15.27
C GLY A 287 -7.02 0.22 14.88
N SER A 288 -7.64 0.48 13.73
CA SER A 288 -8.75 -0.32 13.22
C SER A 288 -8.43 -1.01 11.90
N VAL A 289 -8.90 -2.24 11.76
CA VAL A 289 -8.99 -2.93 10.46
C VAL A 289 -10.45 -3.10 10.10
N TYR A 290 -10.85 -2.53 8.98
CA TYR A 290 -12.21 -2.59 8.47
C TYR A 290 -12.27 -3.58 7.32
N LYS A 291 -13.45 -4.19 7.17
CA LYS A 291 -13.82 -5.00 6.02
C LYS A 291 -15.05 -4.39 5.37
N TYR A 292 -15.02 -4.24 4.06
CA TYR A 292 -16.13 -3.81 3.21
C TYR A 292 -16.36 -4.85 2.11
N ASP A 293 -17.55 -4.88 1.49
CA ASP A 293 -17.68 -5.42 0.14
C ASP A 293 -17.14 -4.41 -0.91
N LEU A 294 -17.03 -4.81 -2.19
CA LEU A 294 -16.54 -3.94 -3.28
C LEU A 294 -17.41 -2.69 -3.55
N GLU A 295 -18.61 -2.64 -3.00
CA GLU A 295 -19.51 -1.47 -3.09
C GLU A 295 -19.40 -0.55 -1.86
N GLY A 296 -18.53 -0.89 -0.90
CA GLY A 296 -18.36 -0.16 0.38
C GLY A 296 -19.48 -0.41 1.38
N SER A 297 -20.32 -1.41 1.13
CA SER A 297 -21.36 -1.83 2.07
C SER A 297 -20.84 -2.89 3.04
N GLY A 298 -21.64 -3.20 4.06
CA GLY A 298 -21.32 -4.29 5.00
C GLY A 298 -20.09 -4.04 5.88
N CYS A 299 -19.79 -2.78 6.20
CA CYS A 299 -18.62 -2.42 7.01
C CYS A 299 -18.61 -3.15 8.37
N THR A 300 -17.55 -3.92 8.61
CA THR A 300 -17.29 -4.55 9.91
C THR A 300 -15.87 -4.24 10.35
N LYS A 301 -15.67 -3.95 11.64
CA LYS A 301 -14.35 -3.78 12.24
C LYS A 301 -13.86 -5.13 12.78
N LEU A 302 -12.73 -5.61 12.25
CA LEU A 302 -12.16 -6.93 12.57
C LEU A 302 -11.19 -6.87 13.76
N PHE A 303 -10.40 -5.79 13.81
CA PHE A 303 -9.48 -5.49 14.90
C PHE A 303 -9.67 -4.04 15.30
N GLU A 304 -9.55 -3.77 16.61
CA GLU A 304 -9.67 -2.45 17.20
C GLU A 304 -8.76 -2.36 18.43
N GLY A 305 -7.95 -1.31 18.52
CA GLY A 305 -7.17 -0.99 19.71
C GLY A 305 -6.07 -1.99 20.07
N GLN A 306 -5.56 -2.76 19.09
CA GLN A 306 -4.43 -3.68 19.29
C GLN A 306 -3.11 -3.16 18.67
N GLY A 307 -3.09 -1.94 18.13
CA GLY A 307 -1.94 -1.31 17.47
C GLY A 307 -2.34 -0.05 16.70
N GLU A 308 -1.41 0.48 15.90
CA GLU A 308 -1.63 1.59 14.95
C GLU A 308 -1.19 1.13 13.55
N TYR A 309 -2.14 0.96 12.64
CA TYR A 309 -1.91 0.14 11.45
C TYR A 309 -1.60 0.96 10.20
N THR A 310 -0.62 0.51 9.44
CA THR A 310 -0.23 1.09 8.14
C THR A 310 -0.67 0.19 6.99
N GLY A 311 0.21 -0.66 6.46
CA GLY A 311 -0.07 -1.53 5.32
C GLY A 311 -0.82 -2.80 5.70
N ILE A 312 -1.54 -3.36 4.73
CA ILE A 312 -2.26 -4.63 4.87
C ILE A 312 -2.12 -5.48 3.61
N ALA A 313 -1.85 -6.77 3.79
CA ALA A 313 -1.85 -7.78 2.75
C ALA A 313 -2.68 -8.99 3.20
N LEU A 314 -3.04 -9.86 2.26
CA LEU A 314 -3.81 -11.07 2.56
C LEU A 314 -3.31 -12.27 1.78
N ALA A 315 -3.55 -13.45 2.34
CA ALA A 315 -3.34 -14.72 1.66
C ALA A 315 -4.46 -15.71 1.98
N HIS A 316 -4.96 -16.38 0.94
CA HIS A 316 -5.81 -17.56 1.10
C HIS A 316 -4.92 -18.79 1.24
N LEU A 317 -4.67 -19.18 2.49
CA LEU A 317 -3.86 -20.36 2.81
C LEU A 317 -4.75 -21.57 3.09
N PRO A 318 -4.28 -22.79 2.79
CA PRO A 318 -4.86 -24.01 3.34
C PRO A 318 -4.93 -23.96 4.87
N ALA A 319 -6.03 -24.46 5.45
CA ALA A 319 -6.25 -24.43 6.89
C ALA A 319 -5.12 -25.10 7.70
N GLU A 320 -4.59 -26.23 7.22
CA GLU A 320 -3.45 -26.90 7.85
C GLU A 320 -2.20 -26.01 7.86
N GLN A 321 -1.91 -25.32 6.75
CA GLN A 321 -0.76 -24.43 6.65
C GLN A 321 -0.92 -23.20 7.58
N ALA A 322 -2.11 -22.61 7.65
CA ALA A 322 -2.40 -21.50 8.57
C ALA A 322 -2.26 -21.94 10.05
N GLN A 323 -2.70 -23.15 10.38
CA GLN A 323 -2.54 -23.71 11.71
C GLN A 323 -1.06 -24.00 12.04
N THR A 324 -0.30 -24.54 11.11
CA THR A 324 1.14 -24.84 11.30
C THR A 324 1.97 -23.57 11.42
N LEU A 325 1.77 -22.58 10.55
CA LEU A 325 2.58 -21.35 10.53
C LEU A 325 2.21 -20.41 11.67
N TYR A 326 0.91 -20.23 11.93
CA TYR A 326 0.43 -19.14 12.78
C TYR A 326 -0.40 -19.61 13.96
N GLY A 327 -0.73 -20.90 14.05
CA GLY A 327 -1.66 -21.41 15.05
C GLY A 327 -3.05 -20.76 14.91
N ILE A 328 -3.49 -20.52 13.67
CA ILE A 328 -4.78 -19.92 13.35
C ILE A 328 -5.66 -20.98 12.66
N THR A 329 -6.87 -21.16 13.18
CA THR A 329 -7.91 -22.01 12.57
C THR A 329 -8.81 -21.15 11.68
N LEU A 330 -9.04 -21.58 10.44
CA LEU A 330 -9.79 -20.87 9.39
C LEU A 330 -11.22 -21.38 9.21
#